data_AF-A0A400V6E6-F1
#
_entry.id   AF-A0A400V6E6-F1
#
_cell.length_a   1.000
_cell.length_b   1.000
_cell.length_c   1.000
_cell.angle_alpha   90.00
_cell.angle_beta   90.00
_cell.angle_gamma   90.00
#
_symmetry.space_group_name_H-M   'P 1'
#
loop_
_entity.id
_entity.type
_entity.pdbx_description
1 polymer ?
#
loop_
_entity_poly.entity_id
_entity_poly.type
_entity_poly.pdbx_seq_one_letter_code
_entity_poly.pdbx_strand_id
1 'polypeptide(L)' 'MGHLIDKGGYLSFRERVLRDVTLNPEAMVAERIYWAEDESVARLHLKSVR' A
#
# COMPACT_ATOMS: atom_id res chain seq x y z
N MET A 1 -4.27 -3.36 -2.55
CA MET A 1 -2.81 -3.30 -2.31
C MET A 1 -2.41 -2.38 -1.15
N GLY A 2 -3.17 -1.32 -0.82
CA GLY A 2 -2.89 -0.48 0.37
C GLY A 2 -3.03 -1.22 1.72
N HIS A 3 -3.98 -2.14 1.85
CA HIS A 3 -4.36 -2.73 3.14
C HIS A 3 -3.25 -3.44 3.95
N LEU A 4 -2.20 -3.95 3.28
CA LEU A 4 -1.05 -4.57 3.97
C LEU A 4 -0.06 -3.52 4.51
N ILE A 5 0.09 -2.40 3.82
CA ILE A 5 0.89 -1.26 4.26
C ILE A 5 0.15 -0.53 5.39
N ASP A 6 -1.18 -0.46 5.33
CA ASP A 6 -2.00 0.26 6.32
C ASP A 6 -1.96 -0.38 7.72
N LYS A 7 -1.96 -1.72 7.81
CA LYS A 7 -1.95 -2.43 9.11
C LYS A 7 -0.55 -2.54 9.73
N GLY A 8 0.48 -2.66 8.90
CA GLY A 8 1.87 -2.90 9.33
C GLY A 8 2.78 -1.67 9.26
N GLY A 9 2.30 -0.58 8.65
CA GLY A 9 3.12 0.58 8.31
C GLY A 9 4.04 0.33 7.11
N TYR A 10 4.33 1.40 6.37
CA TYR A 10 5.20 1.34 5.19
C TYR A 10 6.61 0.84 5.49
N LEU A 11 7.20 1.20 6.63
CA LEU A 11 8.57 0.81 6.99
C LEU A 11 8.73 -0.71 7.16
N SER A 12 7.85 -1.33 7.95
CA SER A 12 7.88 -2.78 8.16
C SER A 12 7.50 -3.55 6.89
N PHE A 13 6.60 -3.00 6.07
CA PHE A 13 6.32 -3.54 4.76
C PHE A 13 7.56 -3.51 3.85
N ARG A 14 8.24 -2.36 3.77
CA ARG A 14 9.45 -2.17 2.97
C ARG A 14 10.55 -3.15 3.37
N GLU A 15 10.84 -3.26 4.66
CA GLU A 15 11.86 -4.19 5.18
C GLU A 15 11.53 -5.64 4.87
N ARG A 16 10.26 -6.01 4.92
CA ARG A 16 9.83 -7.38 4.64
C ARG A 16 9.87 -7.71 3.15
N VAL A 17 9.48 -6.77 2.30
CA VAL A 17 9.45 -6.96 0.85
C VAL A 17 10.85 -6.89 0.24
N LEU A 18 11.74 -6.07 0.79
CA LEU A 18 13.10 -5.87 0.26
C LEU A 18 14.18 -6.69 0.98
N ARG A 19 13.80 -7.59 1.91
CA ARG A 19 14.72 -8.29 2.82
C ARG A 19 15.97 -8.90 2.16
N ASP A 20 15.82 -9.43 0.94
CA ASP A 20 16.87 -10.13 0.20
C ASP A 20 17.07 -9.55 -1.21
N VAL A 21 16.66 -8.30 -1.41
CA VAL A 21 16.78 -7.61 -2.70
C VAL A 21 18.05 -6.78 -2.70
N THR A 22 18.99 -7.10 -3.60
CA THR A 22 20.13 -6.22 -3.88
C THR A 22 19.64 -5.04 -4.73
N LEU A 23 19.62 -3.86 -4.12
CA LEU A 23 19.26 -2.63 -4.81
C LEU A 23 20.43 -2.15 -5.67
N ASN A 24 20.10 -1.53 -6.81
CA ASN A 24 21.07 -0.74 -7.56
C ASN A 24 21.56 0.44 -6.67
N PRO A 25 22.86 0.78 -6.65
CA PRO A 25 23.38 1.93 -5.90
C PRO A 25 22.68 3.26 -6.17
N GLU A 26 22.14 3.46 -7.38
CA GLU A 26 21.40 4.68 -7.75
C GLU A 26 19.90 4.61 -7.42
N ALA A 27 19.42 3.48 -6.89
CA ALA A 27 18.02 3.32 -6.56
C ALA A 27 17.61 4.22 -5.40
N MET A 28 16.59 5.04 -5.61
CA MET A 28 15.98 5.84 -4.56
C MET A 28 14.86 5.05 -3.90
N VAL A 29 14.93 4.89 -2.58
CA VAL A 29 13.90 4.24 -1.79
C VAL A 29 13.27 5.28 -0.86
N ALA A 30 11.95 5.38 -0.88
CA ALA A 30 11.26 6.31 0.01
C ALA A 30 11.50 5.93 1.48
N GLU A 31 11.83 6.92 2.31
CA GLU A 31 11.92 6.77 3.77
C GLU A 31 10.53 6.75 4.42
N ARG A 32 9.62 7.57 3.90
CA ARG A 32 8.25 7.69 4.38
C ARG A 32 7.32 7.81 3.20
N ILE A 33 6.10 7.32 3.38
CA ILE A 33 5.02 7.54 2.43
C ILE A 33 3.85 8.15 3.17
N TYR A 34 3.34 9.24 2.62
CA TYR A 34 2.15 9.93 3.08
C TYR A 34 1.14 9.86 1.94
N TRP A 35 0.01 9.22 2.19
CA TRP A 35 -1.07 9.11 1.22
C TRP A 35 -2.13 10.15 1.56
N ALA A 36 -2.56 10.93 0.57
CA ALA A 36 -3.82 11.64 0.66
C ALA A 36 -4.92 10.63 0.34
N GLU A 37 -5.69 10.22 1.34
CA GLU A 37 -6.81 9.30 1.13
C GLU A 37 -7.94 10.04 0.39
N ASP A 38 -8.21 9.64 -0.84
CA ASP A 38 -9.46 9.99 -1.54
C ASP A 38 -10.45 8.85 -1.28
N GLU A 39 -11.33 9.05 -0.30
CA GLU A 39 -12.38 8.09 0.03
C GLU A 39 -13.42 8.04 -1.11
N SER A 40 -13.17 7.19 -2.11
CA SER A 40 -14.21 6.83 -3.07
C SER A 40 -15.17 5.83 -2.43
N VAL A 41 -16.32 6.33 -1.97
CA VAL A 41 -17.40 5.47 -1.46
C VAL A 41 -17.86 4.54 -2.59
N ALA A 42 -17.68 3.23 -2.40
CA ALA A 42 -18.10 2.24 -3.38
C ALA A 42 -19.61 2.37 -3.65
N ARG A 43 -19.99 2.81 -4.85
CA ARG A 43 -21.39 2.77 -5.31
C ARG A 43 -21.76 1.34 -5.69
N LEU A 44 -22.05 0.52 -4.68
CA LEU A 44 -22.58 -0.82 -4.90
C LEU A 44 -24.01 -0.70 -5.46
N HIS A 45 -24.16 -0.97 -6.77
CA HIS A 45 -25.47 -1.09 -7.40
C HIS A 45 -26.06 -2.46 -7.03
N LEU A 46 -26.69 -2.53 -5.85
CA LEU A 46 -27.35 -3.74 -5.38
C LEU A 46 -28.66 -3.93 -6.16
N LYS A 47 -28.76 -5.00 -6.95
CA LYS A 47 -30.06 -5.48 -7.45
C LYS A 47 -30.67 -6.39 -6.37
N SER A 48 -31.89 -6.06 -5.94
CA SER A 48 -32.67 -6.91 -5.05
C SER A 48 -32.95 -8.24 -5.75
N VAL A 49 -32.69 -9.35 -5.06
CA VAL A 49 -33.08 -10.69 -5.51
C VAL A 49 -34.43 -10.98 -4.85
N ARG A 50 -35.48 -11.12 -5.66
CA ARG A 50 -36.75 -11.74 -5.26
C ARG A 50 -36.76 -13.19 -5.70
#